data_AF-A0AAV4QUA6-F1
#
_entry.id   AF-A0AAV4QUA6-F1
#
_cell.length_a   1.000
_cell.length_b   1.000
_cell.length_c   1.000
_cell.angle_alpha   90.00
_cell.angle_beta   90.00
_cell.angle_gamma   90.00
#
_symmetry.space_group_name_H-M   'P 1'
#
loop_
_entity.id
_entity.type
_entity.pdbx_description
1 polymer ?
#
loop_
_entity_poly.entity_id
_entity_poly.type
_entity_poly.pdbx_seq_one_letter_code
_entity_poly.pdbx_strand_id
1 'polypeptide(L)'
;MHIKSMYTADTSSCRKGETYSSCRGHCQKSCSDLDREPPCPSGVCIGACVCDAGLIRHKSGWCLFEDACNVNVSVIQNLGCPDERNCDAICRTIHQKGVCIEHLGPEKTLCVCTK
;
A
#
# COMPACT_ATOMS: atom_id res chain seq x y z
N MET A 1 20.01 30.79 -18.31
CA MET A 1 20.39 29.54 -17.61
C MET A 1 19.36 29.27 -16.52
N HIS A 2 18.37 28.42 -16.80
CA HIS A 2 17.40 28.00 -15.79
C HIS A 2 17.79 26.62 -15.26
N ILE A 3 18.48 26.59 -14.14
CA ILE A 3 18.54 25.41 -13.27
C ILE A 3 17.27 25.45 -12.41
N LYS A 4 16.17 24.89 -12.93
CA LYS A 4 14.99 24.56 -12.10
C LYS A 4 15.25 23.21 -11.45
N SER A 5 15.69 23.32 -10.20
CA SER A 5 15.66 22.32 -9.13
C SER A 5 14.85 21.06 -9.45
N MET A 6 15.53 19.90 -9.47
CA MET A 6 14.94 18.56 -9.51
C MET A 6 14.25 18.20 -8.18
N TYR A 7 13.29 19.01 -7.76
CA TYR A 7 12.34 18.64 -6.70
C TYR A 7 11.06 19.46 -6.83
N THR A 8 10.32 19.26 -7.91
CA THR A 8 8.90 19.62 -7.92
C THR A 8 8.15 18.54 -7.14
N ALA A 9 8.10 18.68 -5.82
CA ALA A 9 7.12 17.99 -4.99
C ALA A 9 5.74 18.59 -5.29
N ASP A 10 5.16 18.19 -6.41
CA ASP A 10 3.78 18.51 -6.78
C ASP A 10 3.07 17.21 -7.17
N THR A 11 2.63 16.46 -6.15
CA THR A 11 1.62 15.37 -6.17
C THR A 11 0.99 15.22 -4.77
N SER A 12 0.48 16.32 -4.25
CA SER A 12 -0.42 16.37 -3.09
C SER A 12 -1.57 15.36 -3.21
N SER A 13 -1.50 14.21 -2.53
CA SER A 13 -2.08 14.10 -1.17
C SER A 13 -1.88 12.74 -0.50
N CYS A 14 -1.82 11.61 -1.22
CA CYS A 14 -1.65 10.26 -0.65
C CYS A 14 -1.05 9.25 -1.64
N ARG A 15 -0.65 8.06 -1.15
CA ARG A 15 -0.22 6.96 -2.04
C ARG A 15 -1.43 6.41 -2.79
N LYS A 16 -1.16 5.62 -3.83
CA LYS A 16 -2.20 4.89 -4.56
C LYS A 16 -2.94 3.92 -3.63
N GLY A 17 -4.27 3.92 -3.66
CA GLY A 17 -5.11 3.14 -2.74
C GLY A 17 -5.35 3.83 -1.39
N GLU A 18 -5.02 5.12 -1.29
CA GLU A 18 -5.27 5.95 -0.13
C GLU A 18 -5.87 7.29 -0.55
N THR A 19 -6.82 7.77 0.25
CA THR A 19 -7.39 9.11 0.13
C THR A 19 -7.09 9.92 1.37
N TYR A 20 -6.72 11.19 1.20
CA TYR A 20 -6.47 12.07 2.33
C TYR A 20 -7.78 12.34 3.07
N SER A 21 -7.78 12.05 4.37
CA SER A 21 -8.85 12.45 5.27
C SER A 21 -8.29 13.43 6.28
N SER A 22 -9.01 14.52 6.52
CA SER A 22 -8.66 15.48 7.58
C SER A 22 -8.88 14.95 9.00
N CYS A 23 -9.56 13.80 9.17
CA CYS A 23 -10.03 13.37 10.49
C CYS A 23 -9.92 11.87 10.78
N ARG A 24 -9.91 11.02 9.75
CA ARG A 24 -10.06 9.55 9.91
C ARG A 24 -8.74 8.79 10.07
N GLY A 25 -7.61 9.46 10.20
CA GLY A 25 -6.30 8.82 10.29
C GLY A 25 -6.13 7.86 11.48
N HIS A 26 -6.86 8.11 12.57
CA HIS A 26 -6.72 7.39 13.84
C HIS A 26 -7.49 6.06 13.92
N CYS A 27 -8.46 5.83 13.04
CA CYS A 27 -9.38 4.69 13.13
C CYS A 27 -9.46 3.88 11.83
N GLN A 28 -8.32 3.72 11.16
CA GLN A 28 -8.21 2.85 9.99
C GLN A 28 -7.96 1.40 10.42
N LYS A 29 -8.61 0.44 9.75
CA LYS A 29 -8.36 -0.98 9.96
C LYS A 29 -6.95 -1.34 9.47
N SER A 30 -6.25 -2.18 10.22
CA SER A 30 -4.90 -2.64 9.89
C SER A 30 -4.81 -4.15 9.97
N CYS A 31 -3.81 -4.74 9.32
CA CYS A 31 -3.57 -6.19 9.38
C CYS A 31 -3.25 -6.71 10.79
N SER A 32 -2.95 -5.81 11.74
CA SER A 32 -2.75 -6.17 13.15
C SER A 32 -4.07 -6.34 13.91
N ASP A 33 -5.18 -5.85 13.37
CA ASP A 33 -6.49 -5.76 14.05
C ASP A 33 -7.63 -6.19 13.09
N LEU A 34 -7.48 -7.33 12.40
CA LEU A 34 -8.48 -7.79 11.42
C LEU A 34 -9.82 -8.15 12.06
N ASP A 35 -9.79 -8.75 13.24
CA ASP A 35 -10.99 -9.20 13.95
C ASP A 35 -11.73 -8.06 14.66
N ARG A 36 -11.20 -6.83 14.61
CA ARG A 36 -11.75 -5.70 15.36
C ARG A 36 -11.82 -4.44 14.52
N GLU A 37 -13.01 -3.86 14.41
CA GLU A 37 -13.18 -2.51 13.87
C GLU A 37 -12.61 -1.49 14.88
N PRO A 38 -11.61 -0.68 14.51
CA PRO A 38 -11.08 0.34 15.40
C PRO A 38 -12.14 1.40 15.70
N PRO A 39 -12.32 1.81 16.97
CA PRO A 39 -13.30 2.83 17.32
C PRO A 39 -12.94 4.17 16.65
N CYS A 40 -13.93 4.82 16.05
CA CYS A 40 -13.82 6.18 15.49
C CYS A 40 -14.59 7.20 16.37
N PRO A 41 -14.10 7.56 17.56
CA PRO A 41 -14.76 8.56 18.40
C PRO A 41 -14.76 9.93 17.71
N SER A 42 -15.92 10.59 17.68
CA SER A 42 -16.12 11.89 17.00
C SER A 42 -15.30 13.05 17.57
N GLY A 43 -14.81 12.93 18.80
CA GLY A 43 -13.95 13.92 19.45
C GLY A 43 -12.47 13.83 19.07
N VAL A 44 -12.05 12.79 18.33
CA VAL A 44 -10.66 12.61 17.90
C VAL A 44 -10.57 12.80 16.39
N CYS A 45 -9.70 13.71 15.96
CA CYS A 45 -9.55 14.08 14.56
C CYS A 45 -8.07 14.10 14.20
N ILE A 46 -7.63 13.14 13.40
CA ILE A 46 -6.24 13.05 12.94
C ILE A 46 -6.24 13.04 11.42
N GLY A 47 -5.62 14.06 10.83
CA GLY A 47 -5.43 14.17 9.39
C GLY A 47 -4.36 13.18 8.91
N ALA A 48 -4.71 12.32 7.97
CA ALA A 48 -3.79 11.35 7.38
C ALA A 48 -4.32 10.80 6.06
N CYS A 49 -3.44 10.08 5.35
CA CYS A 49 -3.82 9.18 4.28
C CYS A 49 -4.48 7.94 4.85
N VAL A 50 -5.71 7.69 4.44
CA VAL A 50 -6.52 6.55 4.89
C VAL A 50 -6.74 5.63 3.71
N CYS A 51 -6.62 4.32 3.94
CA CYS A 51 -6.89 3.32 2.92
C CYS A 51 -8.28 3.51 2.32
N ASP A 52 -8.38 3.38 1.00
CA ASP A 52 -9.67 3.40 0.31
C ASP A 52 -10.56 2.24 0.77
N ALA A 53 -11.87 2.34 0.54
CA ALA A 53 -12.82 1.34 0.98
C ALA A 53 -12.46 -0.07 0.47
N GLY A 54 -12.51 -1.07 1.36
CA GLY A 54 -12.14 -2.46 1.06
C GLY A 54 -10.64 -2.76 1.20
N LEU A 55 -9.81 -1.74 1.47
CA LEU A 55 -8.38 -1.91 1.72
C LEU A 55 -8.05 -1.72 3.21
N ILE A 56 -7.03 -2.43 3.64
CA ILE A 56 -6.55 -2.53 5.02
C ILE A 56 -5.07 -2.17 5.06
N ARG A 57 -4.67 -1.43 6.09
CA ARG A 57 -3.27 -1.03 6.25
C ARG A 57 -2.40 -2.24 6.59
N HIS A 58 -1.54 -2.64 5.66
CA HIS A 58 -0.55 -3.67 5.87
C HIS A 58 0.65 -3.14 6.67
N LYS A 59 1.38 -4.03 7.35
CA LYS A 59 2.61 -3.72 8.12
C LYS A 59 3.72 -3.06 7.30
N SER A 60 3.71 -3.23 5.97
CA SER A 60 4.62 -2.53 5.06
C SER A 60 4.26 -1.06 4.82
N GLY A 61 3.11 -0.61 5.34
CA GLY A 61 2.59 0.73 5.10
C GLY A 61 1.83 0.86 3.78
N TRP A 62 1.44 -0.22 3.12
CA TRP A 62 0.58 -0.19 1.93
C TRP A 62 -0.85 -0.57 2.29
N CYS A 63 -1.85 -0.02 1.59
CA CYS A 63 -3.25 -0.41 1.75
C CYS A 63 -3.54 -1.59 0.85
N LEU A 64 -3.76 -2.77 1.43
CA LEU A 64 -3.93 -4.04 0.74
C LEU A 64 -5.30 -4.68 1.03
N PHE A 65 -5.74 -5.67 0.25
CA PHE A 65 -6.91 -6.47 0.66
C PHE A 65 -6.59 -7.30 1.91
N GLU A 66 -7.62 -7.67 2.67
CA GLU A 66 -7.49 -8.39 3.94
C GLU A 66 -6.72 -9.72 3.82
N ASP A 67 -6.94 -10.43 2.71
CA ASP A 67 -6.26 -11.69 2.36
C ASP A 67 -4.73 -11.51 2.20
N ALA A 68 -4.27 -10.31 1.85
CA ALA A 68 -2.85 -9.99 1.72
C ALA A 68 -2.17 -9.71 3.07
N CYS A 69 -2.85 -9.79 4.21
CA CYS A 69 -2.25 -9.46 5.51
C CYS A 69 -1.12 -10.40 5.96
N ASN A 70 -1.12 -11.64 5.49
CA ASN A 70 -0.07 -12.61 5.76
C ASN A 70 1.09 -12.57 4.74
N VAL A 71 1.02 -11.67 3.76
CA VAL A 71 2.02 -11.53 2.72
C VAL A 71 3.26 -10.81 3.25
N ASN A 72 4.45 -11.30 2.88
CA ASN A 72 5.70 -10.63 3.22
C ASN A 72 6.05 -9.57 2.15
N VAL A 73 5.52 -8.36 2.36
CA VAL A 73 5.63 -7.22 1.44
C VAL A 73 6.98 -6.50 1.58
N SER A 74 8.08 -7.24 1.45
CA SER A 74 9.45 -6.71 1.61
C SER A 74 9.99 -6.02 0.35
N VAL A 75 9.27 -6.06 -0.78
CA VAL A 75 9.75 -5.47 -2.04
C VAL A 75 8.64 -4.74 -2.80
N ILE A 76 8.13 -3.65 -2.23
CA ILE A 76 7.39 -2.65 -3.01
C ILE A 76 8.14 -1.33 -2.91
N GLN A 77 9.13 -1.16 -3.77
CA GLN A 77 9.53 0.17 -4.19
C GLN A 77 9.20 0.31 -5.68
N ASN A 78 8.10 1.02 -5.94
CA ASN A 78 7.80 1.73 -7.19
C ASN A 78 7.66 0.96 -8.51
N LEU A 79 7.36 -0.34 -8.48
CA LEU A 79 6.90 -1.05 -9.68
C LEU A 79 5.53 -1.65 -9.35
N GLY A 80 4.45 -1.09 -9.88
CA GLY A 80 3.30 -1.95 -10.18
C GLY A 80 3.83 -3.11 -11.03
N CYS A 81 3.31 -4.33 -10.89
CA CYS A 81 3.86 -5.53 -11.54
C CYS A 81 3.95 -5.29 -13.06
N PRO A 82 5.12 -4.92 -13.62
CA PRO A 82 5.20 -4.56 -15.03
C PRO A 82 5.42 -5.83 -15.88
N ASP A 83 5.91 -6.90 -15.24
CA ASP A 83 6.23 -8.19 -15.82
C ASP A 83 6.37 -9.24 -14.69
N GLU A 84 5.69 -10.38 -14.83
CA GLU A 84 5.73 -11.49 -13.87
C GLU A 84 7.14 -12.06 -13.66
N ARG A 85 8.00 -12.04 -14.69
CA ARG A 85 9.38 -12.54 -14.62
C ARG A 85 10.24 -11.62 -13.79
N ASN A 86 10.01 -10.30 -13.88
CA ASN A 86 10.73 -9.34 -13.05
C ASN A 86 10.31 -9.45 -11.57
N CYS A 87 9.02 -9.67 -11.31
CA CYS A 87 8.52 -9.96 -9.97
C CYS A 87 9.16 -11.23 -9.38
N ASP A 88 9.19 -12.32 -10.15
CA ASP A 88 9.77 -13.58 -9.71
C ASP A 88 11.29 -13.49 -9.51
N ALA A 89 12.01 -12.79 -10.40
CA ALA A 89 13.44 -12.55 -10.27
C ALA A 89 13.80 -11.81 -8.96
N ILE A 90 13.00 -10.81 -8.58
CA ILE A 90 13.15 -10.08 -7.33
C ILE A 90 12.92 -11.01 -6.14
N CYS A 91 11.83 -11.78 -6.12
CA CYS A 91 11.53 -12.66 -5.00
C CYS A 91 12.51 -13.83 -4.86
N ARG A 92 13.12 -14.29 -5.96
CA ARG A 92 14.19 -15.30 -5.91
C ARG A 92 15.40 -14.85 -5.11
N THR A 93 15.70 -13.54 -5.03
CA THR A 93 16.82 -13.02 -4.21
C THR A 93 16.65 -13.32 -2.72
N ILE A 94 15.42 -13.59 -2.27
CA ILE A 94 15.08 -13.97 -0.90
C ILE A 94 14.54 -15.41 -0.82
N HIS A 95 14.83 -16.24 -1.82
CA HIS A 95 14.36 -17.64 -1.93
C HIS A 95 12.83 -17.78 -1.87
N GLN A 96 12.11 -16.85 -2.47
CA GLN A 96 10.65 -16.83 -2.56
C GLN A 96 10.18 -16.80 -4.01
N LYS A 97 8.93 -17.20 -4.24
CA LYS A 97 8.27 -17.07 -5.54
C LYS A 97 7.60 -15.70 -5.64
N GLY A 98 7.73 -15.04 -6.79
CA GLY A 98 7.00 -13.81 -7.07
C GLY A 98 5.63 -14.11 -7.66
N VAL A 99 4.60 -13.45 -7.14
CA VAL A 99 3.23 -13.52 -7.64
C VAL A 99 2.74 -12.09 -7.86
N CYS A 100 2.22 -11.83 -9.06
CA CYS A 100 1.51 -10.59 -9.31
C CYS A 100 0.05 -10.74 -8.86
N ILE A 101 -0.38 -9.96 -7.88
CA ILE A 101 -1.77 -9.92 -7.42
C ILE A 101 -2.48 -8.68 -7.93
N GLU A 102 -3.73 -8.80 -8.37
CA GLU A 102 -4.57 -7.66 -8.76
C GLU A 102 -4.93 -6.86 -7.51
N HIS A 103 -4.51 -5.61 -7.44
CA HIS A 103 -4.64 -4.82 -6.21
C HIS A 103 -5.67 -3.68 -6.34
N LEU A 104 -5.91 -3.17 -7.56
CA LEU A 104 -6.84 -2.06 -7.82
C LEU A 104 -7.45 -2.13 -9.24
N GLY A 105 -7.78 -3.33 -9.72
CA GLY A 105 -8.23 -3.59 -11.10
C GLY A 105 -7.10 -4.03 -12.04
N PRO A 106 -7.41 -4.29 -13.34
CA PRO A 106 -6.53 -5.04 -14.25
C PRO A 106 -5.20 -4.34 -14.57
N GLU A 107 -5.10 -3.03 -14.38
CA GLU A 107 -3.90 -2.23 -14.67
C GLU A 107 -3.02 -1.97 -13.42
N LYS A 108 -3.41 -2.51 -12.27
CA LYS A 108 -2.82 -2.14 -10.98
C LYS A 108 -2.48 -3.40 -10.19
N THR A 109 -1.53 -4.15 -10.73
CA THR A 109 -0.97 -5.37 -10.14
C THR A 109 0.16 -5.05 -9.18
N LEU A 110 0.32 -5.88 -8.15
CA LEU A 110 1.33 -5.77 -7.13
C LEU A 110 2.22 -7.01 -7.12
N CYS A 111 3.54 -6.83 -7.08
CA CYS A 111 4.45 -7.94 -6.88
C CYS A 111 4.51 -8.33 -5.41
N VAL A 112 4.27 -9.62 -5.15
CA VAL A 112 4.23 -10.21 -3.83
C VAL A 112 5.19 -11.40 -3.80
N CYS A 113 6.07 -11.44 -2.78
CA CYS A 113 6.92 -12.59 -2.54
C CYS A 113 6.25 -13.56 -1.55
N THR A 114 6.08 -14.80 -1.97
CA THR A 114 5.51 -15.89 -1.17
C THR A 114 6.58 -16.95 -0.91
N LYS A 115 6.58 -17.51 0.30
CA LYS A 115 7.43 -18.67 0.64
C LYS A 115 7.18 -19.85 -0.29
#